data_AF-A0A841JNZ8-F1
#
_entry.id   AF-A0A841JNZ8-F1
#
_cell.length_a   1.000
_cell.length_b   1.000
_cell.length_c   1.000
_cell.angle_alpha   90.00
_cell.angle_beta   90.00
_cell.angle_gamma   90.00
#
_symmetry.space_group_name_H-M   'P 1'
#
loop_
_entity.id
_entity.type
_entity.pdbx_description
1 polymer ?
#
loop_
_entity_poly.entity_id
_entity_poly.type
_entity_poly.pdbx_seq_one_letter_code
_entity_poly.pdbx_strand_id
1 'polypeptide(L)'
;MKINRLSIPALALILGTSGSVLAFGYSAPQGPPPPGYGQEQGGWDAPPAEFQDIQRRGFHDGIEGARKDFDNHRPPSVENRDEFRHPPVPRDARRDYRDGFRRGYETAMHHMMGPR
;
A
#
# COMPACT_ATOMS: atom_id res chain seq x y z
N MET A 1 33.22 44.70 31.30
CA MET A 1 31.86 45.30 31.27
C MET A 1 31.21 44.81 29.97
N LYS A 2 29.99 44.28 29.87
CA LYS A 2 28.75 44.45 30.64
C LYS A 2 27.88 43.20 30.35
N ILE A 3 27.25 42.64 31.38
CA ILE A 3 26.40 41.44 31.33
C ILE A 3 24.96 41.93 31.32
N ASN A 4 24.12 41.49 30.39
CA ASN A 4 22.67 41.64 30.50
C ASN A 4 21.99 40.29 30.28
N ARG A 5 21.58 39.69 31.40
CA ARG A 5 20.60 38.60 31.49
C ARG A 5 19.25 39.25 31.72
N LEU A 6 18.24 38.93 30.92
CA LEU A 6 16.85 39.18 31.27
C LEU A 6 16.02 37.96 30.86
N SER A 7 15.17 37.54 31.77
CA SER A 7 14.43 36.28 31.74
C SER A 7 12.92 36.59 31.77
N ILE A 8 12.14 35.79 31.01
CA ILE A 8 10.73 35.33 31.27
C ILE A 8 9.60 36.37 30.98
N PRO A 9 8.31 36.01 30.65
CA PRO A 9 7.67 34.73 30.25
C PRO A 9 6.79 34.75 28.97
N ALA A 10 6.47 33.53 28.50
CA ALA A 10 5.18 33.06 27.98
C ALA A 10 4.35 33.91 27.00
N LEU A 11 4.31 33.48 25.73
CA LEU A 11 3.06 33.39 24.99
C LEU A 11 2.81 31.92 24.63
N ALA A 12 1.76 31.37 25.23
CA ALA A 12 1.12 30.15 24.77
C ALA A 12 0.18 30.47 23.60
N LEU A 13 -0.25 29.39 22.93
CA LEU A 13 -1.41 29.24 22.05
C LEU A 13 -1.22 29.64 20.57
N ILE A 14 -1.55 28.85 19.55
CA ILE A 14 -1.81 27.43 19.30
C ILE A 14 -1.67 27.26 17.76
N LEU A 15 -1.78 26.02 17.29
CA LEU A 15 -2.50 25.62 16.07
C LEU A 15 -1.68 25.59 14.77
N GLY A 16 -1.12 24.41 14.52
CA GLY A 16 -1.46 23.60 13.34
C GLY A 16 -0.99 24.09 11.99
N THR A 17 0.00 23.41 11.42
CA THR A 17 -0.15 22.75 10.10
C THR A 17 1.05 21.83 9.85
N SER A 18 0.73 20.54 9.78
CA SER A 18 1.61 19.44 9.43
C SER A 18 2.08 19.52 7.97
N GLY A 19 3.24 18.93 7.69
CA GLY A 19 3.52 18.36 6.37
C GLY A 19 4.76 18.91 5.68
N SER A 20 5.94 18.69 6.25
CA SER A 20 7.13 18.51 5.42
C SER A 20 7.35 17.01 5.18
N VAL A 21 7.94 16.73 4.02
CA VAL A 21 8.45 15.46 3.46
C VAL A 21 7.44 14.68 2.63
N LEU A 22 7.75 14.31 1.38
CA LEU A 22 8.93 13.52 1.03
C LEU A 22 9.61 13.97 -0.27
N ALA A 23 10.88 14.33 -0.14
CA ALA A 23 11.88 14.12 -1.19
C ALA A 23 12.34 12.65 -1.10
N PHE A 24 12.44 12.00 -2.26
CA PHE A 24 13.05 10.67 -2.41
C PHE A 24 14.54 10.71 -2.04
N GLY A 25 15.03 9.76 -1.23
CA GLY A 25 16.47 9.51 -1.11
C GLY A 25 16.93 8.87 0.20
N TYR A 26 17.51 7.67 0.06
CA TYR A 26 18.57 7.06 0.89
C TYR A 26 18.36 6.87 2.42
N SER A 27 18.30 5.59 2.79
CA SER A 27 18.67 4.93 4.06
C SER A 27 18.91 5.79 5.32
N ALA A 28 18.01 5.68 6.31
CA ALA A 28 18.27 6.00 7.72
C ALA A 28 17.42 5.08 8.63
N PRO A 29 17.89 4.75 9.86
CA PRO A 29 17.33 3.69 10.69
C PRO A 29 15.95 4.07 11.24
N GLN A 30 14.99 3.14 11.11
CA GLN A 30 13.60 3.32 11.49
C GLN A 30 13.45 3.41 13.02
N GLY A 31 13.12 4.59 13.52
CA GLY A 31 12.49 4.74 14.84
C GLY A 31 11.09 4.12 14.86
N PRO A 32 10.54 3.77 16.03
CA PRO A 32 9.24 3.13 16.12
C PRO A 32 8.14 4.03 15.53
N PRO A 33 7.23 3.50 14.69
CA PRO A 33 6.22 4.29 14.02
C PRO A 33 5.21 4.89 15.02
N PRO A 34 4.68 6.10 14.75
CA PRO A 34 3.72 6.77 15.63
C PRO A 34 2.34 6.07 15.62
N PRO A 35 1.62 6.07 16.75
CA PRO A 35 0.30 5.45 16.85
C PRO A 35 -0.80 6.39 16.34
N GLY A 36 -1.47 6.02 15.25
CA GLY A 36 -2.68 6.71 14.77
C GLY A 36 -2.93 6.58 13.27
N TYR A 37 -4.12 6.06 12.94
CA TYR A 37 -4.69 5.75 11.60
C TYR A 37 -4.25 4.40 11.00
N GLY A 38 -4.92 3.31 11.43
CA GLY A 38 -5.10 2.09 10.63
C GLY A 38 -3.93 1.10 10.58
N GLN A 39 -2.86 1.30 11.35
CA GLN A 39 -1.75 0.34 11.44
C GLN A 39 -2.01 -0.75 12.48
N GLU A 40 -2.97 -1.64 12.22
CA GLU A 40 -3.03 -2.89 12.99
C GLU A 40 -3.01 -4.14 12.10
N GLN A 41 -3.43 -4.04 10.84
CA GLN A 41 -3.36 -5.10 9.82
C GLN A 41 -3.25 -4.35 8.48
N GLY A 42 -2.41 -4.78 7.52
CA GLY A 42 -2.10 -4.01 6.31
C GLY A 42 -3.36 -3.51 5.56
N GLY A 43 -3.22 -2.43 4.77
CA GLY A 43 -4.33 -1.79 4.03
C GLY A 43 -5.12 -2.76 3.15
N TRP A 44 -6.18 -2.28 2.48
CA TRP A 44 -7.00 -3.15 1.61
C TRP A 44 -6.17 -3.86 0.52
N ASP A 45 -5.02 -3.27 0.15
CA ASP A 45 -4.05 -3.78 -0.82
C ASP A 45 -2.99 -4.72 -0.21
N ALA A 46 -3.11 -5.06 1.08
CA ALA A 46 -2.21 -6.00 1.73
C ALA A 46 -2.64 -7.46 1.49
N PRO A 47 -1.71 -8.36 1.13
CA PRO A 47 -2.02 -9.77 0.96
C PRO A 47 -2.34 -10.41 2.32
N PRO A 48 -3.27 -11.38 2.37
CA PRO A 48 -3.60 -12.14 3.58
C PRO A 48 -2.36 -12.71 4.28
N ALA A 49 -2.40 -12.79 5.61
CA ALA A 49 -1.26 -13.21 6.42
C ALA A 49 -0.88 -14.69 6.16
N GLU A 50 -1.83 -15.51 5.74
CA GLU A 50 -1.65 -16.91 5.39
C GLU A 50 -1.02 -17.14 4.00
N PHE A 51 -0.90 -16.10 3.17
CA PHE A 51 -0.35 -16.25 1.82
C PHE A 51 1.15 -16.56 1.87
N GLN A 52 1.55 -17.54 1.07
CA GLN A 52 2.96 -17.82 0.79
C GLN A 52 3.53 -16.76 -0.17
N ASP A 53 4.86 -16.68 -0.31
CA ASP A 53 5.54 -15.67 -1.14
C ASP A 53 4.98 -15.59 -2.57
N ILE A 54 4.73 -16.74 -3.20
CA ILE A 54 4.18 -16.79 -4.56
C ILE A 54 2.74 -16.26 -4.62
N GLN A 55 1.92 -16.57 -3.61
CA GLN A 55 0.55 -16.07 -3.52
C GLN A 55 0.55 -14.56 -3.24
N ARG A 56 1.44 -14.06 -2.38
CA ARG A 56 1.63 -12.63 -2.13
C ARG A 56 1.99 -11.90 -3.41
N ARG A 57 2.94 -12.43 -4.18
CA ARG A 57 3.31 -11.89 -5.49
C ARG A 57 2.12 -11.84 -6.43
N GLY A 58 1.41 -12.97 -6.58
CA GLY A 58 0.20 -13.04 -7.37
C GLY A 58 -0.82 -11.99 -6.94
N PHE A 59 -1.06 -11.83 -5.65
CA PHE A 59 -2.00 -10.86 -5.08
C PHE A 59 -1.68 -9.42 -5.48
N HIS A 60 -0.42 -9.01 -5.35
CA HIS A 60 0.02 -7.68 -5.78
C HIS A 60 -0.18 -7.49 -7.29
N ASP A 61 0.22 -8.49 -8.10
CA ASP A 61 0.06 -8.44 -9.56
C ASP A 61 -1.43 -8.40 -9.96
N GLY A 62 -2.30 -9.06 -9.19
CA GLY A 62 -3.75 -9.02 -9.34
C GLY A 62 -4.36 -7.65 -9.09
N ILE A 63 -3.91 -6.94 -8.04
CA ILE A 63 -4.32 -5.57 -7.73
C ILE A 63 -3.93 -4.62 -8.88
N GLU A 64 -2.67 -4.69 -9.32
CA GLU A 64 -2.19 -3.86 -10.43
C GLU A 64 -2.93 -4.18 -11.74
N GLY A 65 -3.19 -5.46 -11.97
CA GLY A 65 -4.00 -5.94 -13.08
C GLY A 65 -5.41 -5.36 -13.07
N ALA A 66 -6.07 -5.33 -11.91
CA ALA A 66 -7.39 -4.74 -11.75
C ALA A 66 -7.38 -3.23 -11.95
N ARG A 67 -6.43 -2.52 -11.34
CA ARG A 67 -6.28 -1.05 -11.49
C ARG A 67 -6.15 -0.66 -12.95
N LYS A 68 -5.30 -1.36 -13.70
CA LYS A 68 -5.14 -1.12 -15.13
C LYS A 68 -6.41 -1.45 -15.93
N ASP A 69 -7.22 -2.42 -15.52
CA ASP A 69 -8.46 -2.76 -16.26
C ASP A 69 -9.53 -1.72 -15.99
N PHE A 70 -9.61 -1.27 -14.75
CA PHE A 70 -10.49 -0.19 -14.32
C PHE A 70 -10.15 1.13 -15.03
N ASP A 71 -8.87 1.52 -15.05
CA ASP A 71 -8.38 2.72 -15.74
C ASP A 71 -8.66 2.68 -17.25
N ASN A 72 -8.45 1.51 -17.87
CA ASN A 72 -8.76 1.31 -19.30
C ASN A 72 -10.26 1.10 -19.58
N HIS A 73 -11.14 1.26 -18.59
CA HIS A 73 -12.59 1.05 -18.70
C HIS A 73 -12.97 -0.30 -19.32
N ARG A 74 -12.15 -1.34 -19.07
CA ARG A 74 -12.39 -2.69 -19.58
C ARG A 74 -13.37 -3.42 -18.66
N PRO A 75 -14.13 -4.41 -19.19
CA PRO A 75 -14.88 -5.32 -18.35
C PRO A 75 -13.94 -6.02 -17.35
N PRO A 76 -14.32 -6.11 -16.06
CA PRO A 76 -13.51 -6.78 -15.05
C PRO A 76 -13.38 -8.27 -15.36
N SER A 77 -12.17 -8.71 -15.72
CA SER A 77 -11.83 -10.12 -15.89
C SER A 77 -10.33 -10.34 -15.69
N VAL A 78 -9.99 -11.31 -14.83
CA VAL A 78 -8.60 -11.77 -14.63
C VAL A 78 -7.98 -12.34 -15.91
N GLU A 79 -8.79 -12.85 -16.83
CA GLU A 79 -8.31 -13.43 -18.09
C GLU A 79 -7.83 -12.38 -19.11
N ASN A 80 -8.13 -11.10 -18.87
CA ASN A 80 -7.60 -10.00 -19.68
C ASN A 80 -6.09 -9.77 -19.46
N ARG A 81 -5.49 -10.47 -18.49
CA ARG A 81 -4.09 -10.29 -18.08
C ARG A 81 -3.22 -11.44 -18.53
N ASP A 82 -2.19 -11.11 -19.29
CA ASP A 82 -1.19 -12.10 -19.72
C ASP A 82 -0.45 -12.69 -18.52
N GLU A 83 -0.27 -11.93 -17.45
CA GLU A 83 0.35 -12.40 -16.21
C GLU A 83 -0.51 -13.48 -15.53
N PHE A 84 -1.83 -13.43 -15.68
CA PHE A 84 -2.72 -14.49 -15.17
C PHE A 84 -2.73 -15.72 -16.10
N ARG A 85 -2.77 -15.51 -17.42
CA ARG A 85 -2.79 -16.56 -18.43
C ARG A 85 -1.44 -17.29 -18.54
N HIS A 86 -0.36 -16.54 -18.51
CA HIS A 86 1.02 -16.97 -18.63
C HIS A 86 1.85 -16.47 -17.43
N PRO A 87 1.63 -17.00 -16.21
CA PRO A 87 2.36 -16.55 -15.05
C PRO A 87 3.88 -16.68 -15.23
N PRO A 88 4.66 -15.64 -14.89
CA PRO A 88 6.12 -15.64 -14.97
C PRO A 88 6.75 -16.40 -13.78
N VAL A 89 6.15 -17.55 -13.43
CA VAL A 89 6.59 -18.43 -12.34
C VAL A 89 6.70 -19.88 -12.84
N PRO A 90 7.49 -20.74 -12.16
CA PRO A 90 7.57 -22.16 -12.47
C PRO A 90 6.19 -22.83 -12.53
N ARG A 91 6.03 -23.85 -13.36
CA ARG A 91 4.73 -24.49 -13.62
C ARG A 91 4.01 -24.93 -12.34
N ASP A 92 4.75 -25.50 -11.39
CA ASP A 92 4.22 -25.99 -10.12
C ASP A 92 3.68 -24.86 -9.23
N ALA A 93 4.27 -23.67 -9.33
CA ALA A 93 3.88 -22.48 -8.58
C ALA A 93 2.73 -21.68 -9.23
N ARG A 94 2.35 -22.00 -10.47
CA ARG A 94 1.33 -21.24 -11.22
C ARG A 94 -0.04 -21.25 -10.57
N ARG A 95 -0.41 -22.38 -9.97
CA ARG A 95 -1.71 -22.50 -9.30
C ARG A 95 -1.80 -21.51 -8.16
N ASP A 96 -0.81 -21.52 -7.28
CA ASP A 96 -0.81 -20.68 -6.08
C ASP A 96 -0.63 -19.20 -6.46
N TYR A 97 0.17 -18.89 -7.48
CA TYR A 97 0.25 -17.55 -8.05
C TYR A 97 -1.10 -17.05 -8.55
N ARG A 98 -1.81 -17.86 -9.34
CA ARG A 98 -3.13 -17.49 -9.89
C ARG A 98 -4.19 -17.33 -8.81
N ASP A 99 -4.10 -18.13 -7.75
CA ASP A 99 -4.99 -18.02 -6.60
C ASP A 99 -4.81 -16.66 -5.91
N GLY A 100 -3.56 -16.30 -5.61
CA GLY A 100 -3.23 -14.97 -5.10
C GLY A 100 -3.71 -13.85 -6.03
N PHE A 101 -3.43 -13.98 -7.34
CA PHE A 101 -3.82 -13.01 -8.36
C PHE A 101 -5.32 -12.77 -8.42
N ARG A 102 -6.13 -13.84 -8.39
CA ARG A 102 -7.59 -13.70 -8.39
C ARG A 102 -8.07 -12.92 -7.18
N ARG A 103 -7.53 -13.24 -5.99
CA ARG A 103 -7.91 -12.57 -4.74
C ARG A 103 -7.52 -11.09 -4.75
N GLY A 104 -6.32 -10.75 -5.23
CA GLY A 104 -5.90 -9.35 -5.37
C GLY A 104 -6.76 -8.56 -6.35
N TYR A 105 -7.08 -9.18 -7.50
CA TYR A 105 -7.93 -8.56 -8.52
C TYR A 105 -9.34 -8.28 -8.02
N GLU A 106 -9.96 -9.27 -7.36
CA GLU A 106 -11.29 -9.13 -6.75
C GLU A 106 -11.29 -8.03 -5.70
N THR A 107 -10.34 -8.04 -4.76
CA THR A 107 -10.23 -7.03 -3.71
C THR A 107 -10.11 -5.61 -4.28
N ALA A 108 -9.26 -5.42 -5.30
CA ALA A 108 -9.11 -4.14 -5.97
C ALA A 108 -10.39 -3.72 -6.69
N MET A 109 -11.05 -4.63 -7.41
CA MET A 109 -12.31 -4.31 -8.10
C MET A 109 -13.43 -3.95 -7.12
N HIS A 110 -13.55 -4.68 -6.02
CA HIS A 110 -14.50 -4.36 -4.95
C HIS A 110 -14.23 -2.98 -4.34
N HIS A 111 -12.96 -2.64 -4.12
CA HIS A 111 -12.58 -1.34 -3.59
C HIS A 111 -12.86 -0.20 -4.58
N MET A 112 -12.53 -0.37 -5.87
CA MET A 112 -12.67 0.67 -6.90
C MET A 112 -14.11 0.86 -7.39
N MET A 113 -14.90 -0.22 -7.50
CA MET A 113 -16.29 -0.15 -7.96
C MET A 113 -17.28 0.28 -6.87
N GLY A 114 -16.84 0.30 -5.61
CA GLY A 114 -17.67 0.59 -4.46
C GLY A 114 -18.69 -0.52 -4.14
N PRO A 115 -19.43 -0.40 -3.03
CA PRO A 115 -20.56 -1.28 -2.77
C PRO A 115 -21.61 -1.10 -3.87
N ARG A 116 -22.07 -2.21 -4.43
CA ARG A 116 -23.21 -2.24 -5.36
C ARG A 116 -24.53 -2.22 -4.60
#